data_AF-A0A1F6VK07-F1
#
_entry.id   AF-A0A1F6VK07-F1
#
_cell.length_a   1.000
_cell.length_b   1.000
_cell.length_c   1.000
_cell.angle_alpha   90.00
_cell.angle_beta   90.00
_cell.angle_gamma   90.00
#
_symmetry.space_group_name_H-M   'P 1'
#
loop_
_entity.id
_entity.type
_entity.pdbx_description
1 polymer ?
#
loop_
_entity_poly.entity_id
_entity_poly.type
_entity_poly.pdbx_seq_one_letter_code
_entity_poly.pdbx_strand_id
1 'polypeptide(L)'
;MFFPLLKEEAQRAGYKWTEKEEGVYIITKKASELPESIRNIDEDIIKEIISSEKSGRAYRILPQELALLKQLDIAVPTLHHDERFDIRFSFLRPLKLWHRKCQCAGSKSDNQNYTNTIEHFHEGNHCPNEFETSYSPDRPEIVYCEKCYQAEVV
;
A
#
# COMPACT_ATOMS: atom_id res chain seq x y z
N MET A 1 5.18 4.57 -7.39
CA MET A 1 5.20 5.82 -8.20
C MET A 1 4.15 5.74 -9.30
N PHE A 2 3.28 6.76 -9.48
CA PHE A 2 2.13 6.67 -10.41
C PHE A 2 2.47 6.89 -11.89
N PHE A 3 3.66 7.43 -12.20
CA PHE A 3 4.10 7.72 -13.57
C PHE A 3 5.61 7.49 -13.71
N PRO A 4 6.10 6.24 -13.66
CA PRO A 4 7.51 5.97 -13.91
C PRO A 4 7.83 6.30 -15.38
N LEU A 5 8.74 7.24 -15.60
CA LEU A 5 9.27 7.54 -16.93
C LEU A 5 10.54 6.73 -17.16
N LEU A 6 10.66 6.16 -18.35
CA LEU A 6 11.91 5.56 -18.78
C LEU A 6 12.94 6.67 -19.06
N LYS A 7 14.23 6.35 -18.92
CA LYS A 7 15.34 7.28 -19.20
C LYS A 7 15.21 7.92 -20.59
N GLU A 8 14.85 7.12 -21.59
CA GLU A 8 14.66 7.56 -22.98
C GLU A 8 13.44 8.49 -23.14
N GLU A 9 12.36 8.25 -22.39
CA GLU A 9 11.17 9.09 -22.39
C GLU A 9 11.45 10.43 -21.69
N ALA A 10 12.17 10.40 -20.58
CA ALA A 10 12.56 11.60 -19.84
C ALA A 10 13.46 12.51 -20.69
N GLN A 11 14.43 11.94 -21.41
CA GLN A 11 15.31 12.68 -22.30
C GLN A 11 14.56 13.28 -23.51
N ARG A 12 13.62 12.53 -24.12
CA ARG A 12 12.76 13.06 -25.20
C ARG A 12 11.89 14.22 -24.73
N ALA A 13 11.42 14.19 -23.49
CA ALA A 13 10.65 15.27 -22.89
C ALA A 13 11.52 16.46 -22.41
N GLY A 14 12.84 16.41 -22.62
CA GLY A 14 13.77 17.50 -22.27
C GLY A 14 14.16 17.54 -20.80
N TYR A 15 13.86 16.50 -20.01
CA TYR A 15 14.24 16.43 -18.60
C TYR A 15 15.70 16.04 -18.43
N LYS A 16 16.35 16.59 -17.39
CA LYS A 16 17.69 16.19 -16.96
C LYS A 16 17.58 14.86 -16.21
N TRP A 17 18.35 13.86 -16.63
CA TRP A 17 18.44 12.55 -15.98
C TRP A 17 19.75 12.44 -15.21
N THR A 18 19.70 11.95 -13.97
CA THR A 18 20.88 11.71 -13.14
C THR A 18 20.80 10.29 -12.58
N GLU A 19 21.86 9.51 -12.80
CA GLU A 19 21.97 8.18 -12.21
C GLU A 19 22.38 8.31 -10.75
N LYS A 20 21.64 7.65 -9.88
CA LYS A 20 21.91 7.66 -8.44
C LYS A 20 22.84 6.50 -8.14
N GLU A 21 24.08 6.79 -7.80
CA GLU A 21 25.00 5.78 -7.29
C GLU A 21 24.60 5.40 -5.86
N GLU A 22 24.45 4.11 -5.60
CA GLU A 22 24.28 3.63 -4.23
C GLU A 22 25.63 3.59 -3.54
N GLY A 23 25.71 4.24 -2.38
CA GLY A 23 26.91 4.17 -1.55
C GLY A 23 27.15 2.72 -1.10
N VAL A 24 28.40 2.26 -1.18
CA VAL A 24 28.80 0.98 -0.60
C VAL A 24 29.07 1.21 0.89
N TYR A 25 28.33 0.52 1.74
CA TYR A 25 28.48 0.61 3.19
C TYR A 25 28.93 -0.74 3.77
N ILE A 26 29.73 -0.69 4.82
CA ILE A 26 30.12 -1.89 5.58
C ILE A 26 28.97 -2.24 6.52
N ILE A 27 28.30 -3.36 6.26
CA ILE A 27 27.17 -3.84 7.05
C ILE A 27 27.70 -4.39 8.38
N THR A 28 27.12 -3.95 9.50
CA THR A 28 27.49 -4.43 10.85
C THR A 28 26.49 -5.42 11.41
N LYS A 29 25.21 -5.31 11.05
CA LYS A 29 24.15 -6.25 11.47
C LYS A 29 23.20 -6.61 10.33
N LYS A 30 22.66 -7.81 10.39
CA LYS A 30 21.59 -8.25 9.48
C LYS A 30 20.23 -8.02 10.11
N ALA A 31 19.22 -7.70 9.28
CA ALA A 31 17.85 -7.56 9.75
C ALA A 31 17.32 -8.81 10.50
N SER A 32 17.78 -10.01 10.14
CA SER A 32 17.39 -11.27 10.79
C SER A 32 17.86 -11.42 12.24
N GLU A 33 18.83 -10.61 12.69
CA GLU A 33 19.37 -10.64 14.05
C GLU A 33 18.65 -9.62 14.97
N LEU A 34 17.74 -8.83 14.42
CA LEU A 34 16.99 -7.84 15.19
C LEU A 34 15.87 -8.53 15.98
N PRO A 35 15.71 -8.19 17.28
CA PRO A 35 14.62 -8.73 18.07
C PRO A 35 13.27 -8.19 17.58
N GLU A 36 12.24 -9.02 17.64
CA GLU A 36 10.87 -8.64 17.27
C GLU A 36 10.27 -7.58 18.20
N SER A 37 10.77 -7.48 19.43
CA SER A 37 10.30 -6.50 20.42
C SER A 37 11.27 -5.34 20.59
N ILE A 38 10.73 -4.12 20.52
CA ILE A 38 11.45 -2.86 20.75
C ILE A 38 12.06 -2.75 22.15
N ARG A 39 11.53 -3.49 23.14
CA ARG A 39 11.99 -3.44 24.54
C ARG A 39 13.36 -4.08 24.76
N ASN A 40 13.73 -5.00 23.88
CA ASN A 40 15.02 -5.71 23.94
C ASN A 40 16.10 -5.03 23.08
N ILE A 41 15.85 -3.79 22.64
CA ILE A 41 16.76 -3.05 21.75
C ILE A 41 17.50 -1.98 22.54
N ASP A 42 18.81 -2.18 22.63
CA ASP A 42 19.74 -1.21 23.20
C ASP A 42 19.94 -0.01 22.26
N GLU A 43 20.35 1.12 22.83
CA GLU A 43 20.63 2.36 22.07
C GLU A 43 21.84 2.23 21.13
N ASP A 44 22.67 1.20 21.29
CA ASP A 44 23.81 0.93 20.42
C ASP A 44 23.43 0.64 18.96
N ILE A 45 22.17 0.29 18.70
CA ILE A 45 21.64 0.14 17.34
C ILE A 45 21.80 1.40 16.47
N ILE A 46 21.92 2.58 17.09
CA ILE A 46 22.12 3.87 16.39
C ILE A 46 23.47 3.91 15.67
N LYS A 47 24.48 3.21 16.19
CA LYS A 47 25.83 3.16 15.61
C LYS A 47 25.95 2.11 14.50
N GLU A 48 24.99 1.22 14.42
CA GLU A 48 25.02 0.06 13.54
C GLU A 48 24.42 0.37 12.16
N ILE A 49 24.97 -0.30 11.16
CA ILE A 49 24.49 -0.28 9.78
C ILE A 49 23.80 -1.61 9.53
N ILE A 50 22.49 -1.55 9.34
CA ILE A 50 21.61 -2.70 9.20
C ILE A 50 21.40 -2.97 7.71
N SER A 51 21.53 -4.23 7.29
CA SER A 51 21.14 -4.64 5.93
C SER A 51 19.67 -5.01 5.85
N SER A 52 18.95 -4.48 4.87
CA SER A 52 17.58 -4.89 4.56
C SER A 52 17.50 -6.38 4.22
N GLU A 53 16.43 -7.03 4.68
CA GLU A 53 16.11 -8.42 4.39
C GLU A 53 15.84 -8.67 2.89
N LYS A 54 15.26 -7.70 2.18
CA LYS A 54 14.80 -7.89 0.79
C LYS A 54 15.87 -7.55 -0.24
N SER A 55 16.47 -6.38 -0.16
CA SER A 55 17.45 -5.89 -1.15
C SER A 55 18.90 -5.94 -0.67
N GLY A 56 19.16 -6.20 0.61
CA GLY A 56 20.49 -6.06 1.19
C GLY A 56 20.98 -4.61 1.31
N ARG A 57 20.15 -3.62 0.94
CA ARG A 57 20.49 -2.19 1.06
C ARG A 57 20.72 -1.83 2.51
N ALA A 58 21.77 -1.07 2.76
CA ALA A 58 22.16 -0.61 4.09
C ALA A 58 21.32 0.58 4.54
N TYR A 59 20.85 0.56 5.77
CA TYR A 59 20.25 1.71 6.45
C TYR A 59 20.72 1.80 7.89
N ARG A 60 20.54 2.97 8.49
CA ARG A 60 20.78 3.22 9.91
C ARG A 60 19.54 3.84 10.53
N ILE A 61 19.40 3.70 11.84
CA ILE A 61 18.31 4.27 12.60
C ILE A 61 18.82 5.51 13.33
N LEU A 62 18.08 6.61 13.22
CA LEU A 62 18.42 7.84 13.92
C LEU A 62 17.92 7.80 15.38
N PRO A 63 18.57 8.54 16.31
CA PRO A 63 18.12 8.60 17.71
C PRO A 63 16.65 9.01 17.86
N GLN A 64 16.20 9.95 17.04
CA GLN A 64 14.82 10.45 17.03
C GLN A 64 13.83 9.37 16.57
N GLU A 65 14.23 8.55 15.60
CA GLU A 65 13.42 7.43 15.13
C GLU A 65 13.29 6.36 16.21
N LEU A 66 14.40 6.01 16.89
CA LEU A 66 14.38 5.04 17.99
C LEU A 66 13.50 5.51 19.16
N ALA A 67 13.60 6.80 19.53
CA ALA A 67 12.75 7.39 20.56
C ALA A 67 11.27 7.29 20.21
N LEU A 68 10.91 7.61 18.96
CA LEU A 68 9.53 7.49 18.47
C LEU A 68 9.04 6.03 18.49
N LEU A 69 9.85 5.09 18.02
CA LEU A 69 9.52 3.65 18.01
C LEU A 69 9.25 3.12 19.43
N LYS A 70 10.06 3.54 20.41
CA LYS A 70 9.86 3.20 21.83
C LYS A 70 8.57 3.80 22.39
N GLN A 71 8.26 5.06 22.06
CA GLN A 71 7.02 5.72 22.51
C GLN A 71 5.76 5.05 21.97
N LEU A 72 5.83 4.50 20.76
CA LEU A 72 4.69 3.85 20.10
C LEU A 72 4.63 2.33 20.35
N ASP A 73 5.60 1.75 21.06
CA ASP A 73 5.77 0.29 21.25
C ASP A 73 5.80 -0.47 19.92
N ILE A 74 6.48 0.11 18.90
CA ILE A 74 6.59 -0.46 17.55
C ILE A 74 8.00 -1.02 17.35
N ALA A 75 8.08 -2.24 16.80
CA ALA A 75 9.32 -2.90 16.46
C ALA A 75 10.17 -2.10 15.46
N VAL A 76 11.48 -2.31 15.50
CA VAL A 76 12.40 -1.71 14.55
C VAL A 76 12.10 -2.25 13.14
N PRO A 77 12.06 -1.38 12.12
CA PRO A 77 11.87 -1.82 10.74
C PRO A 77 12.98 -2.77 10.29
N THR A 78 12.62 -3.89 9.64
CA THR A 78 13.58 -4.82 9.01
C THR A 78 13.92 -4.42 7.56
N LEU A 79 13.04 -3.65 6.93
CA LEU A 79 13.13 -3.22 5.53
C LEU A 79 13.67 -1.79 5.40
N HIS A 80 14.35 -1.54 4.28
CA HIS A 80 14.84 -0.21 3.92
C HIS A 80 13.67 0.78 3.75
N HIS A 81 13.92 2.07 3.97
CA HIS A 81 12.86 3.09 3.91
C HIS A 81 12.14 3.13 2.55
N ASP A 82 12.88 3.02 1.45
CA ASP A 82 12.30 2.98 0.09
C ASP A 82 11.40 1.75 -0.09
N GLU A 83 11.81 0.58 0.43
CA GLU A 83 11.02 -0.64 0.27
C GLU A 83 9.72 -0.57 1.09
N ARG A 84 9.79 -0.02 2.30
CA ARG A 84 8.60 0.29 3.10
C ARG A 84 7.69 1.27 2.38
N PHE A 85 8.27 2.29 1.75
CA PHE A 85 7.53 3.24 0.95
C PHE A 85 6.86 2.56 -0.24
N ASP A 86 7.54 1.67 -0.95
CA ASP A 86 6.99 0.93 -2.09
C ASP A 86 5.85 0.00 -1.68
N ILE A 87 5.98 -0.69 -0.54
CA ILE A 87 4.89 -1.51 0.03
C ILE A 87 3.69 -0.62 0.38
N ARG A 88 3.91 0.49 1.07
CA ARG A 88 2.82 1.44 1.38
C ARG A 88 2.17 1.98 0.12
N PHE A 89 2.98 2.24 -0.91
CA PHE A 89 2.52 2.75 -2.19
C PHE A 89 1.69 1.71 -2.95
N SER A 90 2.01 0.42 -2.86
CA SER A 90 1.23 -0.64 -3.54
C SER A 90 -0.18 -0.79 -2.97
N PHE A 91 -0.40 -0.40 -1.72
CA PHE A 91 -1.75 -0.34 -1.13
C PHE A 91 -2.56 0.87 -1.59
N LEU A 92 -1.92 1.89 -2.17
CA LEU A 92 -2.63 3.05 -2.69
C LEU A 92 -3.43 2.65 -3.92
N ARG A 93 -4.65 3.18 -4.01
CA ARG A 93 -5.46 3.00 -5.21
C ARG A 93 -4.84 3.78 -6.37
N PRO A 94 -4.90 3.23 -7.59
CA PRO A 94 -4.41 3.92 -8.79
C PRO A 94 -5.13 5.26 -8.98
N LEU A 95 -4.39 6.26 -9.49
CA LEU A 95 -4.92 7.56 -9.91
C LEU A 95 -5.68 7.45 -11.25
N LYS A 96 -6.57 6.46 -11.35
CA LYS A 96 -7.45 6.22 -12.49
C LYS A 96 -8.82 5.93 -11.94
N LEU A 97 -9.83 6.61 -12.49
CA LEU A 97 -11.23 6.32 -12.21
C LEU A 97 -11.79 5.50 -13.37
N TRP A 98 -12.60 4.51 -13.03
CA TRP A 98 -13.35 3.69 -13.96
C TRP A 98 -14.83 3.97 -13.77
N HIS A 99 -15.53 4.13 -14.89
CA HIS A 99 -16.98 4.15 -14.91
C HIS A 99 -17.52 2.74 -14.64
N ARG A 100 -18.37 2.58 -13.61
CA ARG A 100 -18.94 1.29 -13.22
C ARG A 100 -20.42 1.40 -12.90
N LYS A 101 -21.10 0.26 -12.97
CA LYS A 101 -22.48 0.08 -12.49
C LYS A 101 -22.48 -0.60 -11.12
N CYS A 102 -23.52 -0.36 -10.33
CA CYS A 102 -23.71 -1.00 -9.03
C CYS A 102 -23.89 -2.52 -9.19
N GLN A 103 -23.06 -3.31 -8.50
CA GLN A 103 -22.99 -4.76 -8.67
C GLN A 103 -23.86 -5.56 -7.69
N CYS A 104 -24.91 -4.95 -7.15
CA CYS A 104 -25.77 -5.60 -6.15
C CYS A 104 -26.77 -6.61 -6.74
N ALA A 105 -27.13 -6.48 -8.02
CA ALA A 105 -28.03 -7.38 -8.76
C ALA A 105 -29.28 -7.90 -8.01
N GLY A 106 -29.84 -7.10 -7.08
CA GLY A 106 -31.08 -7.43 -6.37
C GLY A 106 -30.88 -8.39 -5.20
N SER A 107 -30.78 -9.69 -5.48
CA SER A 107 -30.69 -10.73 -4.43
C SER A 107 -29.26 -11.22 -4.15
N LYS A 108 -28.42 -11.26 -5.19
CA LYS A 108 -27.02 -11.67 -5.10
C LYS A 108 -26.18 -10.70 -5.91
N SER A 109 -24.95 -10.48 -5.49
CA SER A 109 -24.00 -9.67 -6.25
C SER A 109 -23.77 -10.24 -7.66
N ASP A 110 -23.32 -9.41 -8.60
CA ASP A 110 -23.03 -9.82 -9.98
C ASP A 110 -22.08 -11.02 -10.07
N ASN A 111 -21.09 -11.06 -9.17
CA ASN A 111 -20.10 -12.14 -9.09
C ASN A 111 -20.56 -13.30 -8.19
N GLN A 112 -21.79 -13.27 -7.68
CA GLN A 112 -22.41 -14.29 -6.80
C GLN A 112 -21.64 -14.56 -5.49
N ASN A 113 -20.67 -13.72 -5.14
CA ASN A 113 -19.84 -13.88 -3.94
C ASN A 113 -20.51 -13.37 -2.66
N TYR A 114 -21.55 -12.53 -2.78
CA TYR A 114 -22.30 -12.00 -1.64
C TYR A 114 -23.81 -12.12 -1.90
N THR A 115 -24.55 -12.49 -0.87
CA THR A 115 -26.02 -12.52 -0.89
C THR A 115 -26.52 -11.34 -0.08
N ASN A 116 -27.34 -10.49 -0.69
CA ASN A 116 -27.87 -9.30 -0.05
C ASN A 116 -28.78 -9.73 1.10
N THR A 117 -28.67 -9.02 2.22
CA THR A 117 -29.46 -9.29 3.42
C THR A 117 -30.81 -8.60 3.37
N ILE A 118 -30.91 -7.48 2.65
CA ILE A 118 -32.09 -6.63 2.58
C ILE A 118 -32.47 -6.39 1.11
N GLU A 119 -33.76 -6.22 0.86
CA GLU A 119 -34.23 -5.78 -0.44
C GLU A 119 -33.91 -4.29 -0.65
N HIS A 120 -33.19 -4.00 -1.73
CA HIS A 120 -32.84 -2.63 -2.08
C HIS A 120 -34.02 -1.89 -2.74
N PHE A 121 -33.87 -0.59 -2.99
CA PHE A 121 -34.88 0.26 -3.63
C PHE A 121 -35.32 -0.17 -5.04
N HIS A 122 -34.61 -1.13 -5.63
CA HIS A 122 -34.88 -1.69 -6.95
C HIS A 122 -35.38 -3.15 -6.87
N GLU A 123 -35.81 -3.58 -5.67
CA GLU A 123 -36.40 -4.89 -5.39
C GLU A 123 -35.48 -6.02 -5.87
N GLY A 124 -35.85 -6.72 -6.95
CA GLY A 124 -35.07 -7.80 -7.56
C GLY A 124 -34.36 -7.44 -8.87
N ASN A 125 -34.53 -6.22 -9.38
CA ASN A 125 -33.91 -5.81 -10.65
C ASN A 125 -32.46 -5.39 -10.47
N HIS A 126 -31.68 -5.36 -11.54
CA HIS A 126 -30.33 -4.80 -11.49
C HIS A 126 -30.40 -3.29 -11.19
N CYS A 127 -29.57 -2.83 -10.26
CA CYS A 127 -29.55 -1.42 -9.89
C CYS A 127 -29.17 -0.53 -11.10
N PRO A 128 -29.90 0.55 -11.38
CA PRO A 128 -29.62 1.43 -12.52
C PRO A 128 -28.48 2.43 -12.24
N ASN A 129 -27.97 2.50 -11.01
CA ASN A 129 -26.96 3.50 -10.65
C ASN A 129 -25.59 3.19 -11.25
N GLU A 130 -24.98 4.22 -11.82
CA GLU A 130 -23.62 4.22 -12.35
C GLU A 130 -22.80 5.31 -11.65
N PHE A 131 -21.51 5.07 -11.49
CA PHE A 131 -20.61 5.96 -10.77
C PHE A 131 -19.15 5.74 -11.17
N GLU A 132 -18.30 6.71 -10.85
CA GLU A 132 -16.86 6.61 -11.02
C GLU A 132 -16.21 6.06 -9.75
N THR A 133 -15.27 5.11 -9.91
CA THR A 133 -14.58 4.50 -8.79
C THR A 133 -13.13 4.18 -9.12
N SER A 134 -12.28 4.07 -8.10
CA SER A 134 -10.87 3.68 -8.23
C SER A 134 -10.66 2.16 -8.15
N TYR A 135 -11.74 1.37 -8.21
CA TYR A 135 -11.71 -0.09 -8.24
C TYR A 135 -11.83 -0.58 -9.69
N SER A 136 -10.73 -1.12 -10.26
CA SER A 136 -10.70 -1.65 -11.63
C SER A 136 -11.72 -2.78 -11.83
N PRO A 137 -12.37 -2.89 -13.00
CA PRO A 137 -13.22 -4.04 -13.40
C PRO A 137 -12.58 -5.41 -13.17
N ASP A 138 -11.26 -5.50 -13.29
CA ASP A 138 -10.51 -6.76 -13.17
C ASP A 138 -10.34 -7.22 -11.72
N ARG A 139 -10.67 -6.39 -10.72
CA ARG A 139 -10.51 -6.77 -9.31
C ARG A 139 -11.74 -7.57 -8.82
N PRO A 140 -11.56 -8.52 -7.89
CA PRO A 140 -12.64 -9.41 -7.46
C PRO A 140 -13.64 -8.77 -6.48
N GLU A 141 -13.30 -7.62 -5.90
CA GLU A 141 -14.16 -6.94 -4.93
C GLU A 141 -15.48 -6.47 -5.56
N ILE A 142 -16.56 -6.54 -4.78
CA ILE A 142 -17.90 -6.09 -5.21
C ILE A 142 -18.04 -4.61 -4.92
N VAL A 143 -18.52 -3.83 -5.90
CA VAL A 143 -18.72 -2.39 -5.74
C VAL A 143 -20.19 -2.03 -5.79
N TYR A 144 -20.75 -1.60 -4.66
CA TYR A 144 -22.11 -1.10 -4.55
C TYR A 144 -22.15 0.41 -4.70
N CYS A 145 -23.29 0.93 -5.18
CA CYS A 145 -23.57 2.35 -5.04
C CYS A 145 -23.83 2.68 -3.57
N GLU A 146 -23.67 3.96 -3.22
CA GLU A 146 -23.86 4.47 -1.87
C GLU A 146 -25.18 4.01 -1.23
N LYS A 147 -26.30 4.13 -1.95
CA LYS A 147 -27.63 3.77 -1.45
C LYS A 147 -27.78 2.27 -1.13
N CYS A 148 -27.27 1.39 -1.98
CA CYS A 148 -27.34 -0.06 -1.74
C CYS A 148 -26.40 -0.47 -0.61
N TYR A 149 -25.20 0.13 -0.54
CA TYR A 149 -24.26 -0.14 0.55
C TYR A 149 -24.82 0.30 1.91
N GLN A 150 -25.40 1.50 1.97
CA GLN A 150 -26.02 2.01 3.20
C GLN A 150 -27.21 1.18 3.65
N ALA A 151 -27.96 0.54 2.74
CA ALA A 151 -29.03 -0.36 3.12
C ALA A 151 -28.52 -1.63 3.81
N GLU A 152 -27.35 -2.14 3.43
CA GLU A 152 -26.79 -3.42 3.90
C GLU A 152 -25.96 -3.32 5.20
N VAL A 153 -25.41 -2.15 5.53
CA VAL A 153 -24.42 -1.99 6.61
C VAL A 153 -25.00 -1.33 7.88
N VAL A 154 -26.32 -1.14 7.95
CA VAL A 154 -27.02 -0.52 9.09
C VAL A 154 -27.36 -1.53 10.18
#